data_AF-A0AAW8RLD5-F1
#
_entry.id   AF-A0AAW8RLD5-F1
#
_cell.length_a   1.000
_cell.length_b   1.000
_cell.length_c   1.000
_cell.angle_alpha   90.00
_cell.angle_beta   90.00
_cell.angle_gamma   90.00
#
_symmetry.space_group_name_H-M   'P 1'
#
loop_
_entity.id
_entity.type
_entity.pdbx_description
1 polymer ?
#
loop_
_entity_poly.entity_id
_entity_poly.type
_entity_poly.pdbx_seq_one_letter_code
_entity_poly.pdbx_strand_id
1 'polypeptide(L)'
;MEIENFEQKKQILSNLLIDGFDNVNYSHKLLFKSELDDEKEFDKQKDLMCALTYLNQAHAIFTNAYTFIALNDELLGGRQEFDNILHQFTEFNTEFLNNVRTNHSHQWSDIEFKRLVDSFEAASGLLNGHERIQGLINEARK
;
A
#
# COMPACT_ATOMS: atom_id res chain seq x y z
N MET A 1 -21.70 -21.17 -10.49
CA MET A 1 -20.93 -20.68 -11.66
C MET A 1 -20.64 -19.17 -11.59
N GLU A 2 -21.60 -18.26 -11.74
CA GLU A 2 -21.31 -16.79 -11.67
C GLU A 2 -20.86 -16.32 -10.27
N ILE A 3 -21.51 -16.80 -9.21
CA ILE A 3 -21.14 -16.48 -7.81
C ILE A 3 -19.74 -17.03 -7.47
N GLU A 4 -19.42 -18.25 -7.89
CA GLU A 4 -18.08 -18.84 -7.67
C GLU A 4 -16.99 -18.06 -8.42
N ASN A 5 -17.29 -17.59 -9.65
CA ASN A 5 -16.38 -16.77 -10.43
C ASN A 5 -16.13 -15.41 -9.76
N PHE A 6 -17.18 -14.78 -9.22
CA PHE A 6 -17.06 -13.54 -8.46
C PHE A 6 -16.20 -13.72 -7.21
N GLU A 7 -16.47 -14.74 -6.38
CA GLU A 7 -15.71 -14.98 -5.15
C GLU A 7 -14.24 -15.29 -5.42
N GLN A 8 -13.94 -16.04 -6.49
CA GLN A 8 -12.55 -16.28 -6.91
C GLN A 8 -11.84 -14.99 -7.30
N LYS A 9 -12.48 -14.13 -8.11
CA LYS A 9 -11.90 -12.86 -8.54
C LYS A 9 -11.72 -11.90 -7.35
N LYS A 10 -12.71 -11.84 -6.46
CA LYS A 10 -12.64 -11.08 -5.21
C LYS A 10 -11.47 -11.55 -4.35
N GLN A 11 -11.25 -12.86 -4.23
CA GLN A 11 -10.13 -13.41 -3.46
C GLN A 11 -8.77 -13.00 -4.07
N ILE A 12 -8.63 -13.05 -5.40
CA ILE A 12 -7.41 -12.61 -6.08
C ILE A 12 -7.14 -11.13 -5.83
N LEU A 13 -8.15 -10.27 -6.01
CA LEU A 13 -8.02 -8.84 -5.75
C LEU A 13 -7.68 -8.56 -4.28
N SER A 14 -8.30 -9.29 -3.35
CA SER A 14 -8.02 -9.17 -1.92
C SER A 14 -6.55 -9.47 -1.63
N ASN A 15 -6.01 -10.55 -2.18
CA ASN A 15 -4.61 -10.88 -1.99
C ASN A 15 -3.69 -9.79 -2.55
N LEU A 16 -3.98 -9.27 -3.75
CA LEU A 16 -3.19 -8.19 -4.35
C LEU A 16 -3.19 -6.93 -3.47
N LEU A 17 -4.35 -6.45 -3.06
CA LEU A 17 -4.42 -5.22 -2.26
C LEU A 17 -3.81 -5.39 -0.87
N ILE A 18 -4.00 -6.57 -0.24
CA ILE A 18 -3.41 -6.88 1.07
C ILE A 18 -1.89 -6.96 0.96
N ASP A 19 -1.36 -7.72 0.00
CA ASP A 19 0.10 -7.88 -0.18
C ASP A 19 0.75 -6.55 -0.58
N GLY A 20 0.08 -5.76 -1.42
CA GLY A 20 0.54 -4.42 -1.79
C GLY A 20 0.62 -3.50 -0.57
N PHE A 21 -0.42 -3.49 0.26
CA PHE A 21 -0.46 -2.67 1.47
C PHE A 21 0.56 -3.11 2.53
N ASP A 22 0.79 -4.41 2.67
CA ASP A 22 1.83 -4.97 3.55
C ASP A 22 3.23 -4.45 3.16
N ASN A 23 3.54 -4.44 1.86
CA ASN A 23 4.78 -3.85 1.35
C ASN A 23 4.85 -2.33 1.60
N VAL A 24 3.73 -1.60 1.54
CA VAL A 24 3.68 -0.17 1.90
C VAL A 24 3.96 0.04 3.39
N ASN A 25 3.42 -0.80 4.27
CA ASN A 25 3.72 -0.74 5.71
C ASN A 25 5.22 -0.90 5.97
N TYR A 26 5.87 -1.87 5.34
CA TYR A 26 7.31 -2.06 5.48
C TYR A 26 8.12 -0.91 4.90
N SER A 27 7.72 -0.35 3.75
CA SER A 27 8.44 0.78 3.15
C SER A 27 8.36 2.03 4.01
N HIS A 28 7.17 2.38 4.51
CA HIS A 28 6.97 3.49 5.44
C HIS A 28 7.79 3.27 6.70
N LYS A 29 7.60 2.15 7.41
CA LYS A 29 8.31 1.86 8.67
C LYS A 29 9.82 2.01 8.57
N LEU A 30 10.43 1.53 7.49
CA LEU A 30 11.88 1.63 7.28
C LEU A 30 12.35 3.04 6.91
N LEU A 31 11.56 3.80 6.14
CA LEU A 31 11.86 5.21 5.88
C LEU A 31 11.92 6.00 7.20
N PHE A 32 10.91 5.85 8.05
CA PHE A 32 10.82 6.58 9.33
C PHE A 32 11.80 6.07 10.38
N LYS A 33 12.18 4.78 10.35
CA LYS A 33 13.26 4.26 11.20
C LYS A 33 14.60 4.93 10.90
N SER A 34 14.90 5.15 9.61
CA SER A 34 16.16 5.79 9.20
C SER A 34 16.34 7.22 9.73
N GLU A 35 15.24 7.88 10.12
CA GLU A 35 15.25 9.22 10.70
C GLU A 35 15.48 9.26 12.21
N LEU A 36 14.87 8.31 12.94
CA LEU A 36 14.78 8.34 14.40
C LEU A 36 16.03 7.78 15.11
N ASP A 37 16.81 6.96 14.41
CA ASP A 37 17.98 6.32 14.99
C ASP A 37 19.24 7.20 14.85
N ASP A 38 19.96 7.37 15.97
CA ASP A 38 21.36 7.84 16.02
C ASP A 38 22.35 6.79 15.47
N GLU A 39 21.86 5.84 14.67
CA GLU A 39 22.64 4.78 14.02
C GLU A 39 23.60 5.38 12.98
N LYS A 40 24.67 4.63 12.69
CA LYS A 40 25.69 5.03 11.72
C LYS A 40 25.03 5.25 10.35
N GLU A 41 25.50 6.26 9.61
CA GLU A 41 25.06 6.60 8.24
C GLU A 41 24.89 5.39 7.31
N PHE A 42 25.76 4.37 7.46
CA PHE A 42 25.71 3.14 6.69
C PHE A 42 24.47 2.27 6.96
N ASP A 43 23.97 2.24 8.19
CA ASP A 43 22.77 1.46 8.55
C ASP A 43 21.50 2.17 8.06
N LYS A 44 21.48 3.51 8.09
CA LYS A 44 20.41 4.34 7.46
C LYS A 44 20.29 4.09 5.96
N GLN A 45 21.42 3.95 5.27
CA GLN A 45 21.42 3.67 3.83
C GLN A 45 20.84 2.30 3.49
N LYS A 46 21.09 1.27 4.32
CA LYS A 46 20.49 -0.06 4.13
C LYS A 46 18.99 -0.04 4.33
N ASP A 47 18.53 0.59 5.41
CA ASP A 47 17.10 0.70 5.72
C ASP A 47 16.38 1.45 4.59
N LEU A 48 16.97 2.54 4.07
CA LEU A 48 16.44 3.26 2.91
C LEU A 48 16.38 2.38 1.64
N MET A 49 17.42 1.60 1.36
CA MET A 49 17.43 0.68 0.20
C MET A 49 16.32 -0.38 0.33
N CYS A 50 16.15 -0.95 1.52
CA CYS A 50 15.07 -1.89 1.80
C CYS A 50 13.71 -1.21 1.64
N ALA A 51 13.53 0.01 2.16
CA ALA A 51 12.31 0.78 2.06
C ALA A 51 11.89 1.01 0.59
N LEU A 52 12.85 1.45 -0.24
CA LEU A 52 12.64 1.63 -1.69
C LEU A 52 12.31 0.31 -2.40
N THR A 53 12.92 -0.80 -1.97
CA THR A 53 12.66 -2.13 -2.55
C THR A 53 11.25 -2.62 -2.22
N TYR A 54 10.78 -2.40 -0.99
CA TYR A 54 9.40 -2.68 -0.59
C TYR A 54 8.41 -1.77 -1.33
N LEU A 55 8.71 -0.48 -1.48
CA LEU A 55 7.87 0.44 -2.26
C LEU A 55 7.74 -0.02 -3.73
N ASN A 56 8.84 -0.45 -4.36
CA ASN A 56 8.81 -0.96 -5.72
C ASN A 56 7.99 -2.26 -5.85
N GLN A 57 8.07 -3.16 -4.86
CA GLN A 57 7.21 -4.35 -4.81
C GLN A 57 5.73 -3.96 -4.68
N ALA A 58 5.40 -3.02 -3.79
CA ALA A 58 4.05 -2.48 -3.68
C ALA A 58 3.58 -1.89 -5.02
N HIS A 59 4.41 -1.08 -5.70
CA HIS A 59 4.06 -0.48 -6.99
C HIS A 59 3.72 -1.52 -8.06
N ALA A 60 4.52 -2.60 -8.16
CA ALA A 60 4.21 -3.69 -9.07
C ALA A 60 2.89 -4.38 -8.72
N ILE A 61 2.63 -4.64 -7.44
CA ILE A 61 1.39 -5.28 -6.97
C ILE A 61 0.16 -4.40 -7.21
N PHE A 62 0.23 -3.10 -6.90
CA PHE A 62 -0.84 -2.14 -7.16
C PHE A 62 -1.13 -1.97 -8.65
N THR A 63 -0.09 -1.99 -9.50
CA THR A 63 -0.27 -2.00 -10.97
C THR A 63 -0.99 -3.26 -11.45
N ASN A 64 -0.66 -4.41 -10.86
CA ASN A 64 -1.37 -5.67 -11.13
C ASN A 64 -2.82 -5.61 -10.63
N ALA A 65 -3.10 -5.02 -9.46
CA ALA A 65 -4.45 -4.82 -8.94
C ALA A 65 -5.30 -3.93 -9.85
N TYR A 66 -4.76 -2.79 -10.30
CA TYR A 66 -5.42 -1.93 -11.27
C TYR A 66 -5.76 -2.68 -12.57
N THR A 67 -4.78 -3.38 -13.15
CA THR A 67 -4.98 -4.16 -14.37
C THR A 67 -6.02 -5.25 -14.16
N PHE A 68 -6.00 -5.93 -13.01
CA PHE A 68 -6.95 -6.97 -12.66
C PHE A 68 -8.38 -6.42 -12.53
N ILE A 69 -8.57 -5.27 -11.88
CA ILE A 69 -9.88 -4.61 -11.80
C ILE A 69 -10.37 -4.26 -13.20
N ALA A 70 -9.54 -3.63 -14.03
CA ALA A 70 -9.92 -3.22 -15.39
C ALA A 70 -10.32 -4.41 -16.28
N LEU A 71 -9.61 -5.54 -16.18
CA LEU A 71 -9.95 -6.77 -16.92
C LEU A 71 -11.20 -7.49 -16.37
N ASN A 72 -11.68 -7.11 -15.20
CA ASN A 72 -12.82 -7.71 -14.52
C ASN A 72 -13.88 -6.66 -14.15
N ASP A 73 -13.97 -5.58 -14.92
CA ASP A 73 -14.80 -4.40 -14.64
C ASP A 73 -16.28 -4.75 -14.40
N GLU A 74 -16.84 -5.68 -15.18
CA GLU A 74 -18.23 -6.13 -15.05
C GLU A 74 -18.57 -6.71 -13.66
N LEU A 75 -17.57 -7.20 -12.93
CA LEU A 75 -17.75 -7.85 -11.62
C LEU A 75 -17.15 -7.05 -10.46
N LEU A 76 -16.02 -6.38 -10.69
CA LEU A 76 -15.23 -5.70 -9.66
C LEU A 76 -15.12 -4.18 -9.87
N GLY A 77 -15.45 -3.69 -11.06
CA GLY A 77 -15.32 -2.30 -11.46
C GLY A 77 -16.41 -1.39 -10.88
N GLY A 78 -16.24 -0.08 -11.12
CA GLY A 78 -17.17 0.97 -10.67
C GLY A 78 -17.28 1.14 -9.15
N ARG A 79 -16.35 0.54 -8.38
CA ARG A 79 -16.25 0.66 -6.92
C ARG A 79 -15.31 1.81 -6.59
N GLN A 80 -15.85 2.90 -6.06
CA GLN A 80 -15.07 4.09 -5.73
C GLN A 80 -13.97 3.81 -4.69
N GLU A 81 -14.18 2.82 -3.82
CA GLU A 81 -13.20 2.39 -2.83
C GLU A 81 -11.91 1.86 -3.47
N PHE A 82 -12.03 1.15 -4.60
CA PHE A 82 -10.88 0.65 -5.35
C PHE A 82 -10.17 1.78 -6.11
N ASP A 83 -10.93 2.71 -6.70
CA ASP A 83 -10.32 3.88 -7.34
C ASP A 83 -9.56 4.75 -6.32
N ASN A 84 -10.16 4.95 -5.14
CA ASN A 84 -9.58 5.74 -4.07
C ASN A 84 -8.27 5.13 -3.55
N ILE A 85 -8.23 3.82 -3.25
CA ILE A 85 -7.00 3.19 -2.75
C ILE A 85 -5.88 3.21 -3.79
N LEU A 86 -6.19 2.96 -5.07
CA LEU A 86 -5.21 3.01 -6.16
C LEU A 86 -4.65 4.43 -6.35
N HIS A 87 -5.53 5.44 -6.26
CA HIS A 87 -5.15 6.84 -6.31
C HIS A 87 -4.26 7.22 -5.12
N GLN A 88 -4.68 6.92 -3.88
CA GLN A 88 -3.90 7.27 -2.69
C GLN A 88 -2.55 6.54 -2.64
N PHE A 89 -2.46 5.32 -3.18
CA PHE A 89 -1.18 4.66 -3.33
C PHE A 89 -0.25 5.45 -4.27
N THR A 90 -0.79 6.02 -5.35
CA THR A 90 -0.02 6.83 -6.31
C THR A 90 0.48 8.13 -5.66
N GLU A 91 -0.37 8.79 -4.85
CA GLU A 91 0.01 9.98 -4.09
C GLU A 91 1.14 9.66 -3.08
N PHE A 92 0.95 8.62 -2.26
CA PHE A 92 1.98 8.16 -1.31
C PHE A 92 3.29 7.78 -2.02
N ASN A 93 3.23 6.98 -3.09
CA ASN A 93 4.41 6.53 -3.81
C ASN A 93 5.21 7.71 -4.40
N THR A 94 4.50 8.68 -4.99
CA THR A 94 5.10 9.90 -5.53
C THR A 94 5.77 10.71 -4.44
N GLU A 95 5.06 10.93 -3.33
CA GLU A 95 5.54 11.72 -2.21
C GLU A 95 6.74 11.06 -1.52
N PHE A 96 6.70 9.75 -1.32
CA PHE A 96 7.82 8.98 -0.77
C PHE A 96 9.09 9.17 -1.62
N LEU A 97 8.99 9.00 -2.94
CA LEU A 97 10.15 9.14 -3.83
C LEU A 97 10.66 10.58 -3.90
N ASN A 98 9.76 11.57 -3.85
CA ASN A 98 10.15 12.97 -3.78
C ASN A 98 10.88 13.30 -2.49
N ASN A 99 10.40 12.76 -1.37
CA ASN A 99 11.05 12.90 -0.09
C ASN A 99 12.46 12.33 -0.14
N VAL A 100 12.62 11.07 -0.55
CA VAL A 100 13.94 10.44 -0.69
C VAL A 100 14.86 11.23 -1.62
N ARG A 101 14.35 11.74 -2.74
CA ARG A 101 15.14 12.49 -3.73
C ARG A 101 15.64 13.83 -3.20
N THR A 102 14.85 14.51 -2.39
CA THR A 102 15.11 15.91 -1.98
C THR A 102 15.46 16.06 -0.52
N ASN A 103 15.36 14.97 0.25
CA ASN A 103 15.46 14.95 1.70
C ASN A 103 14.54 16.00 2.35
N HIS A 104 13.31 16.11 1.86
CA HIS A 104 12.33 17.09 2.37
C HIS A 104 11.58 16.54 3.59
N SER A 105 10.51 17.23 4.02
CA SER A 105 9.78 16.86 5.23
C SER A 105 9.11 15.49 5.11
N HIS A 106 9.51 14.57 5.98
CA HIS A 106 8.89 13.25 6.16
C HIS A 106 7.45 13.33 6.68
N GLN A 107 7.05 14.46 7.26
CA GLN A 107 5.67 14.67 7.68
C GLN A 107 4.68 14.55 6.52
N TRP A 108 5.05 14.99 5.32
CA TRP A 108 4.17 14.86 4.16
C TRP A 108 4.03 13.40 3.72
N SER A 109 5.13 12.63 3.68
CA SER A 109 5.07 11.19 3.42
C SER A 109 4.22 10.44 4.46
N ASP A 110 4.27 10.86 5.73
CA ASP A 110 3.42 10.29 6.79
C ASP A 110 1.94 10.63 6.60
N ILE A 111 1.63 11.85 6.18
CA ILE A 111 0.26 12.29 5.88
C ILE A 111 -0.33 11.47 4.72
N GLU A 112 0.42 11.29 3.62
CA GLU A 112 -0.06 10.49 2.49
C GLU A 112 -0.17 9.01 2.85
N PHE A 113 0.75 8.48 3.68
CA PHE A 113 0.61 7.12 4.20
C PHE A 113 -0.67 6.94 5.01
N LYS A 114 -0.99 7.86 5.93
CA LYS A 114 -2.23 7.81 6.72
C LYS A 114 -3.48 7.86 5.84
N ARG A 115 -3.49 8.68 4.79
CA ARG A 115 -4.60 8.71 3.81
C ARG A 115 -4.75 7.40 3.04
N LEU A 116 -3.63 6.75 2.71
CA LEU A 116 -3.64 5.42 2.12
C LEU A 116 -4.18 4.37 3.09
N VAL A 117 -3.80 4.41 4.38
CA VAL A 117 -4.36 3.55 5.44
C VAL A 117 -5.88 3.70 5.51
N ASP A 118 -6.38 4.93 5.54
CA ASP A 118 -7.82 5.20 5.61
C ASP A 118 -8.55 4.70 4.35
N SER A 119 -7.93 4.79 3.17
CA SER A 119 -8.49 4.26 1.93
C SER A 119 -8.47 2.73 1.88
N PHE A 120 -7.45 2.09 2.43
CA PHE A 120 -7.39 0.64 2.57
C PHE A 120 -8.43 0.12 3.57
N GLU A 121 -8.63 0.82 4.69
CA GLU A 121 -9.69 0.51 5.64
C GLU A 121 -11.08 0.65 5.00
N ALA A 122 -11.32 1.70 4.22
CA ALA A 122 -12.58 1.86 3.49
C ALA A 122 -12.81 0.71 2.48
N ALA A 123 -11.78 0.31 1.74
CA ALA A 123 -11.86 -0.81 0.80
C ALA A 123 -12.03 -2.18 1.50
N SER A 124 -11.61 -2.32 2.76
CA SER A 124 -11.56 -3.59 3.48
C SER A 124 -12.92 -4.31 3.60
N GLY A 125 -14.02 -3.56 3.63
CA GLY A 125 -15.38 -4.12 3.66
C GLY A 125 -15.75 -4.91 2.40
N LEU A 126 -15.03 -4.67 1.30
CA LEU A 126 -15.23 -5.32 0.01
C LEU A 126 -14.27 -6.49 -0.24
N LEU A 127 -13.32 -6.72 0.67
CA LEU A 127 -12.25 -7.70 0.50
C LEU A 127 -12.46 -8.91 1.41
N ASN A 128 -11.82 -10.01 1.04
CA ASN A 128 -11.69 -11.20 1.89
C ASN A 128 -10.45 -11.04 2.79
N GLY A 129 -10.35 -11.85 3.86
CA GLY A 129 -9.18 -11.86 4.74
C GLY A 129 -9.21 -10.83 5.87
N HIS A 130 -10.37 -10.59 6.46
CA HIS A 130 -10.60 -9.57 7.49
C HIS A 130 -9.56 -9.57 8.62
N GLU A 131 -9.17 -10.72 9.15
CA GLU A 131 -8.17 -10.79 10.23
C GLU A 131 -6.81 -10.23 9.82
N ARG A 132 -6.34 -10.57 8.61
CA ARG A 132 -5.07 -10.06 8.07
C ARG A 132 -5.15 -8.57 7.81
N ILE A 133 -6.25 -8.09 7.23
CA ILE A 133 -6.47 -6.66 6.97
C ILE A 133 -6.45 -5.87 8.28
N GLN A 134 -7.18 -6.33 9.30
CA GLN A 134 -7.21 -5.66 10.60
C GLN A 134 -5.83 -5.67 11.27
N GLY A 135 -5.06 -6.76 11.14
CA GLY A 135 -3.67 -6.81 11.59
C GLY A 135 -2.81 -5.70 10.96
N LEU A 136 -2.90 -5.53 9.64
CA LEU A 136 -2.13 -4.53 8.89
C LEU A 136 -2.54 -3.09 9.24
N ILE A 137 -3.84 -2.81 9.38
CA ILE A 137 -4.33 -1.49 9.77
C ILE A 137 -3.87 -1.14 11.18
N ASN A 138 -3.95 -2.10 12.11
CA ASN A 138 -3.49 -1.92 13.48
C ASN A 138 -1.97 -1.73 13.56
N GLU A 139 -1.18 -2.34 12.68
CA GLU A 139 0.25 -2.07 12.60
C GLU A 139 0.53 -0.68 12.04
N ALA A 140 -0.16 -0.27 10.97
CA ALA A 140 0.05 1.02 10.32
C ALA A 140 -0.34 2.23 11.18
N ARG A 141 -1.21 2.04 12.18
CA ARG A 141 -1.68 3.09 13.09
C ARG A 141 -0.86 3.25 14.37
N LYS A 142 0.16 2.42 14.58
CA LYS A 142 1.07 2.53 15.74
C LYS A 142 2.09 3.65 15.54
#